data_AF-A0A1S3RFU7-F1
#
_entry.id   AF-A0A1S3RFU7-F1
#
_cell.length_a   1.000
_cell.length_b   1.000
_cell.length_c   1.000
_cell.angle_alpha   90.00
_cell.angle_beta   90.00
_cell.angle_gamma   90.00
#
_symmetry.space_group_name_H-M   'P 1'
#
loop_
_entity.id
_entity.type
_entity.pdbx_description
1 polymer ?
#
loop_
_entity_poly.entity_id
_entity_poly.type
_entity_poly.pdbx_seq_one_letter_code
_entity_poly.pdbx_strand_id
1 'polypeptide(L)'
;MASSCILQSEEQFLCSICLDVFTEPVTTSCGHNFCIACITKYWKSMDLCRCPLCNEKFSRRPKLRVNTTFREVVENFKKMRNRGKDESPAKRIKVSCDVCTGTKRKALKSCLVCLASYCETHLDPHQIAPPLKRHKLIDPVKNLEDRMCKKHGRLLELFCRTDQTCVCQFCTEGDHKTHDTVQLGKTEAEVQLIIQERLKKVKEIRLSVDLSKRDAERETAKSVQVFTALVRSVKKSQVELVQVIKEKQKAVERQAEGFIKELEQEITELKRRRTDLKQLPHTEDHLRLLQNYPSLMYKPPPTKVWSEISVHRDLCVGTVRSAVSHLEDILNKEMEKLPEVKLKRNQQYAVDVTLDPDTANPWLILSEDGKQVKHGDTPQNLLDNPKKFDCDPFVLGKDGFSSGRFYYEVTVKGKARWNLGVARESTDRKGIITLRPEDGLWTVSRRDENVYLNCTSPPVVLSLRKKPRKVGVFVDYGEGLVSFYDVEAKSHIYSFTGCTFTEKLFPYFGPSDNDDGQNSAPLIIAPVNHTY
;
A
#
# COMPACT_ATOMS: atom_id res chain seq x y z
N MET A 1 0.41 10.49 -37.09
CA MET A 1 -0.90 11.07 -37.45
C MET A 1 -0.87 12.55 -37.13
N ALA A 2 -1.45 13.36 -38.02
CA ALA A 2 -1.32 14.81 -38.08
C ALA A 2 -1.76 15.54 -36.80
N SER A 3 -1.00 16.56 -36.43
CA SER A 3 -1.39 17.55 -35.43
C SER A 3 -2.47 18.45 -36.05
N SER A 4 -3.73 18.19 -35.72
CA SER A 4 -4.85 19.04 -36.13
C SER A 4 -4.86 20.28 -35.23
N CYS A 5 -4.20 21.36 -35.68
CA CYS A 5 -4.48 22.71 -35.18
C CYS A 5 -5.89 23.09 -35.65
N ILE A 6 -6.89 22.84 -34.79
CA ILE A 6 -8.24 23.34 -35.00
C ILE A 6 -8.20 24.86 -34.76
N LEU A 7 -8.18 25.63 -35.84
CA LEU A 7 -8.68 27.01 -35.86
C LEU A 7 -10.19 26.95 -35.55
N GLN A 8 -10.57 26.88 -34.27
CA GLN A 8 -11.97 27.10 -33.87
C GLN A 8 -12.28 28.58 -34.12
N SER A 9 -13.36 28.88 -34.85
CA SER A 9 -13.72 30.28 -35.14
C SER A 9 -14.01 31.02 -33.83
N GLU A 10 -13.44 32.22 -33.66
CA GLU A 10 -13.58 33.03 -32.44
C GLU A 10 -15.05 33.28 -32.06
N GLU A 11 -15.94 33.26 -33.06
CA GLU A 11 -17.39 33.41 -32.95
C GLU A 11 -18.04 32.38 -32.00
N GLN A 12 -17.47 31.19 -31.84
CA GLN A 12 -18.02 30.14 -30.97
C GLN A 12 -17.91 30.46 -29.48
N PHE A 13 -17.06 31.43 -29.12
CA PHE A 13 -16.83 31.83 -27.73
C PHE A 13 -17.50 33.16 -27.36
N LEU A 14 -18.28 33.75 -28.28
CA LEU A 14 -18.95 35.02 -28.06
C LEU A 14 -20.41 34.83 -27.62
N CYS A 15 -20.81 35.61 -26.63
CA CYS A 15 -22.19 35.73 -26.22
C CYS A 15 -22.97 36.55 -27.24
N SER A 16 -24.04 36.02 -27.81
CA SER A 16 -24.83 36.72 -28.84
C SER A 16 -25.60 37.95 -28.34
N ILE A 17 -25.65 38.19 -27.03
CA ILE A 17 -26.27 39.40 -26.46
C ILE A 17 -25.25 40.53 -26.33
N CYS A 18 -24.08 40.27 -25.72
CA CYS A 18 -23.06 41.32 -25.52
C CYS A 18 -21.98 41.36 -26.60
N LEU A 19 -21.98 40.38 -27.50
CA LEU A 19 -21.02 40.19 -28.59
C LEU A 19 -19.55 40.12 -28.09
N ASP A 20 -19.37 39.72 -26.84
CA ASP A 20 -18.06 39.55 -26.20
C ASP A 20 -17.95 38.13 -25.63
N VAL A 21 -16.72 37.74 -25.30
CA VAL A 21 -16.38 36.42 -24.78
C VAL A 21 -17.17 36.14 -23.51
N PHE A 22 -17.71 34.92 -23.39
CA PHE A 22 -18.56 34.58 -22.26
C PHE A 22 -17.94 34.90 -20.90
N THR A 23 -18.73 35.55 -20.04
CA THR A 23 -18.42 35.79 -18.64
C THR A 23 -19.48 35.09 -17.80
N GLU A 24 -19.04 34.12 -17.01
CA GLU A 24 -19.92 33.20 -16.28
C GLU A 24 -21.02 32.60 -17.18
N PRO A 25 -20.66 31.77 -18.17
CA PRO A 25 -21.62 31.24 -19.12
C PRO A 25 -22.67 30.36 -18.45
N VAL A 26 -23.92 30.48 -18.89
CA VAL A 26 -25.02 29.58 -18.56
C VAL A 26 -25.54 28.92 -19.82
N THR A 27 -25.87 27.64 -19.73
CA THR A 27 -26.51 26.88 -20.81
C THR A 27 -27.99 26.77 -20.54
N THR A 28 -28.80 27.23 -21.49
CA THR A 28 -30.26 27.11 -21.45
C THR A 28 -30.71 25.68 -21.81
N SER A 29 -31.96 25.30 -21.56
CA SER A 29 -32.46 23.96 -21.88
C SER A 29 -32.45 23.65 -23.39
N CYS A 30 -32.49 24.68 -24.23
CA CYS A 30 -32.33 24.56 -25.68
C CYS A 30 -30.87 24.39 -26.15
N GLY A 31 -29.91 24.30 -25.21
CA GLY A 31 -28.49 24.07 -25.49
C GLY A 31 -27.67 25.34 -25.79
N HIS A 32 -28.30 26.50 -25.93
CA HIS A 32 -27.59 27.76 -26.20
C HIS A 32 -26.96 28.38 -24.95
N ASN A 33 -25.79 28.99 -25.14
CA ASN A 33 -24.98 29.59 -24.08
C ASN A 33 -25.07 31.13 -24.07
N PHE A 34 -25.13 31.73 -22.88
CA PHE A 34 -25.15 33.19 -22.68
C PHE A 34 -24.38 33.56 -21.41
N CYS A 35 -23.86 34.78 -21.29
CA CYS A 35 -23.39 35.28 -19.99
C CYS A 35 -24.56 35.36 -19.00
N ILE A 36 -24.38 34.94 -17.75
CA ILE A 36 -25.46 34.93 -16.75
C ILE A 36 -26.14 36.29 -16.61
N ALA A 37 -25.36 37.38 -16.62
CA ALA A 37 -25.87 38.75 -16.54
C ALA A 37 -26.70 39.14 -17.79
N CYS A 38 -26.26 38.73 -18.98
CA CYS A 38 -26.90 39.07 -20.25
C CYS A 38 -28.28 38.42 -20.36
N ILE A 39 -28.38 37.11 -20.14
CA ILE A 39 -29.68 36.41 -20.23
C ILE A 39 -30.61 36.81 -19.08
N THR A 40 -30.07 37.11 -17.90
CA THR A 40 -30.86 37.60 -16.77
C THR A 40 -31.49 38.96 -17.07
N LYS A 41 -30.72 39.87 -17.69
CA LYS A 41 -31.22 41.19 -18.13
C LYS A 41 -32.27 41.05 -19.23
N TYR A 42 -32.02 40.21 -20.24
CA TYR A 42 -32.97 39.94 -21.32
C TYR A 42 -34.32 39.43 -20.82
N TRP A 43 -34.32 38.49 -19.87
CA TRP A 43 -35.56 37.99 -19.23
C TRP A 43 -36.16 38.93 -18.18
N LYS A 44 -35.51 40.05 -17.83
CA LYS A 44 -36.11 41.10 -16.99
C LYS A 44 -36.85 42.13 -17.84
N SER A 45 -36.48 42.31 -19.11
CA SER A 45 -37.10 43.28 -20.03
C SER A 45 -38.23 42.70 -20.90
N MET A 46 -38.55 41.42 -20.78
CA MET A 46 -39.62 40.77 -21.56
C MET A 46 -40.55 39.96 -20.65
N ASP A 47 -41.85 40.01 -20.93
CA ASP A 47 -42.88 39.26 -20.19
C ASP A 47 -42.83 37.73 -20.43
N LEU A 48 -42.08 37.28 -21.45
CA LEU A 48 -41.94 35.86 -21.80
C LEU A 48 -40.46 35.41 -21.77
N CYS A 49 -40.18 34.35 -21.02
CA CYS A 49 -38.86 33.71 -20.98
C CYS A 49 -38.61 32.93 -22.28
N ARG A 50 -37.88 33.51 -23.23
CA ARG A 50 -37.48 32.87 -24.49
C ARG A 50 -35.97 32.86 -24.67
N CYS A 51 -35.47 31.93 -25.49
CA CYS A 51 -34.08 31.94 -25.91
C CYS A 51 -33.83 33.10 -26.90
N PRO A 52 -32.85 33.99 -26.67
CA PRO A 52 -32.49 35.05 -27.61
C PRO A 52 -31.98 34.56 -28.98
N LEU A 53 -31.47 33.32 -29.05
CA LEU A 53 -30.89 32.77 -30.29
C LEU A 53 -31.90 31.99 -31.13
N CYS A 54 -32.59 31.01 -30.55
CA CYS A 54 -33.53 30.15 -31.28
C CYS A 54 -35.02 30.48 -31.03
N ASN A 55 -35.31 31.48 -30.19
CA ASN A 55 -36.66 31.91 -29.84
C ASN A 55 -37.54 30.85 -29.14
N GLU A 56 -36.95 29.74 -28.68
CA GLU A 56 -37.64 28.69 -27.93
C GLU A 56 -38.23 29.26 -26.63
N LYS A 57 -39.51 28.97 -26.36
CA LYS A 57 -40.24 29.45 -25.18
C LYS A 57 -40.03 28.49 -24.00
N PHE A 58 -39.63 29.01 -22.86
CA PHE A 58 -39.53 28.24 -21.63
C PHE A 58 -40.82 28.40 -20.80
N SER A 59 -41.45 27.27 -20.45
CA SER A 59 -42.74 27.23 -19.72
C SER A 59 -42.65 27.81 -18.31
N ARG A 60 -41.47 27.76 -17.67
CA ARG A 60 -41.16 28.41 -16.40
C ARG A 60 -39.75 28.98 -16.45
N ARG A 61 -39.52 30.14 -15.81
CA ARG A 61 -38.19 30.77 -15.75
C ARG A 61 -37.17 29.81 -15.10
N PRO A 62 -36.16 29.31 -15.86
CA PRO A 62 -35.20 28.35 -15.31
C PRO A 62 -34.30 29.02 -14.26
N LYS A 63 -33.94 28.26 -13.21
CA LYS A 63 -32.88 28.70 -12.28
C LYS A 63 -31.55 28.55 -13.01
N LEU A 64 -30.96 29.68 -13.40
CA LEU A 64 -29.68 29.72 -14.10
C LEU A 64 -28.56 29.25 -13.17
N ARG A 65 -27.79 28.27 -13.64
CA ARG A 65 -26.54 27.84 -13.01
C ARG A 65 -25.43 28.02 -14.03
N VAL A 66 -24.26 28.44 -13.55
CA VAL A 66 -23.10 28.56 -14.42
C VAL A 66 -22.66 27.18 -14.87
N ASN A 67 -22.48 27.03 -16.18
CA ASN A 67 -21.84 25.87 -16.77
C ASN A 67 -20.33 25.94 -16.48
N THR A 68 -19.88 25.16 -15.51
CA THR A 68 -18.49 25.12 -15.06
C THR A 68 -17.55 24.56 -16.13
N THR A 69 -17.98 23.54 -16.88
CA THR A 69 -17.15 22.95 -17.94
C THR A 69 -16.95 23.92 -19.10
N PHE A 70 -18.02 24.60 -19.55
CA PHE A 70 -17.89 25.59 -20.62
C PHE A 70 -17.12 26.84 -20.16
N ARG A 71 -17.23 27.23 -18.88
CA ARG A 71 -16.39 28.28 -18.28
C ARG A 71 -14.90 27.96 -18.41
N GLU A 72 -14.49 26.72 -18.11
CA GLU A 72 -13.08 26.32 -18.25
C GLU A 72 -12.58 26.41 -19.69
N VAL A 73 -13.41 26.00 -20.66
CA VAL A 73 -13.08 26.12 -22.09
C VAL A 73 -12.92 27.58 -22.50
N VAL A 74 -13.85 28.45 -22.08
CA VAL A 74 -13.81 29.89 -22.37
C VAL A 74 -12.59 30.58 -21.72
N GLU A 75 -12.23 30.19 -20.50
CA GLU A 75 -11.03 30.72 -19.83
C GLU A 75 -9.74 30.27 -20.51
N ASN A 76 -9.68 29.04 -21.02
CA ASN A 76 -8.57 28.60 -21.85
C ASN A 76 -8.49 29.39 -23.17
N PHE A 77 -9.63 29.68 -23.80
CA PHE A 77 -9.68 30.56 -24.97
C PHE A 77 -9.20 31.98 -24.65
N LYS A 78 -9.62 32.58 -23.52
CA LYS A 78 -9.12 33.91 -23.08
C LYS A 78 -7.61 33.91 -22.88
N LYS A 79 -7.04 32.84 -22.30
CA LYS A 79 -5.59 32.66 -22.15
C LYS A 79 -4.88 32.53 -23.49
N MET A 80 -5.46 31.82 -24.46
CA MET A 80 -4.91 31.71 -25.81
C MET A 80 -4.99 33.05 -26.57
N ARG A 81 -6.11 33.77 -26.49
CA ARG A 81 -6.30 35.11 -27.09
C ARG A 81 -5.31 36.13 -26.54
N ASN A 82 -5.01 36.07 -25.24
CA ASN A 82 -4.04 36.96 -24.60
C ASN A 82 -2.59 36.61 -24.92
N ARG A 83 -2.27 35.36 -25.30
CA ARG A 83 -0.95 34.99 -25.84
C ARG A 83 -0.72 35.54 -27.26
N GLY A 84 -1.78 35.86 -28.00
CA GLY A 84 -1.70 36.45 -29.35
C GLY A 84 -1.77 37.99 -29.42
N LYS A 85 -1.90 38.69 -28.27
CA LYS A 85 -2.01 40.16 -28.21
C LYS A 85 -0.77 40.89 -27.67
N ASP A 86 0.34 40.17 -27.48
CA ASP A 86 1.62 40.79 -27.06
C ASP A 86 2.59 41.09 -28.20
N GLU A 87 2.19 40.92 -29.47
CA GLU A 87 2.98 41.35 -30.62
C GLU A 87 2.14 42.12 -31.64
N SER A 88 1.92 43.41 -31.35
CA SER A 88 1.61 44.42 -32.38
C SER A 88 2.81 45.37 -32.55
N PRO A 89 3.34 45.61 -33.77
CA PRO A 89 4.58 46.37 -33.99
C PRO A 89 4.45 47.91 -33.81
N ALA A 90 3.29 48.43 -33.43
CA ALA A 90 2.94 49.85 -33.62
C ALA A 90 3.00 50.74 -32.35
N LYS A 91 3.63 50.28 -31.26
CA LYS A 91 3.99 51.13 -30.09
C LYS A 91 5.44 50.89 -29.65
N ARG A 92 6.42 51.13 -30.53
CA ARG A 92 7.86 51.19 -30.16
C ARG A 92 8.41 52.61 -30.29
N ILE A 93 7.95 53.52 -29.44
CA ILE A 93 8.85 54.52 -28.86
C ILE A 93 9.04 54.11 -27.40
N LYS A 94 9.94 53.16 -27.13
CA LYS A 94 10.13 52.65 -25.76
C LYS A 94 11.23 53.38 -25.00
N VAL A 95 12.30 53.85 -25.65
CA VAL A 95 13.34 54.66 -25.00
C VAL A 95 13.92 55.61 -26.04
N SER A 96 13.98 56.90 -25.70
CA SER A 96 14.55 57.94 -26.55
C SER A 96 16.03 58.15 -26.23
N CYS A 97 16.80 58.67 -27.17
CA CYS A 97 18.18 59.05 -26.91
C CYS A 97 18.23 60.26 -25.97
N ASP A 98 19.09 60.18 -24.95
CA ASP A 98 19.23 61.21 -23.92
C ASP A 98 20.15 62.35 -24.34
N VAL A 99 20.96 62.15 -25.38
CA VAL A 99 21.97 63.11 -25.85
C VAL A 99 21.46 64.03 -26.98
N CYS A 100 20.37 63.67 -27.66
CA CYS A 100 19.84 64.49 -28.76
C CYS A 100 19.38 65.87 -28.28
N THR A 101 20.01 66.92 -28.80
CA THR A 101 19.62 68.32 -28.60
C THR A 101 18.54 68.72 -29.63
N GLY A 102 17.32 68.21 -29.44
CA GLY A 102 16.19 68.48 -30.34
C GLY A 102 15.17 67.35 -30.35
N THR A 103 14.64 66.99 -31.52
CA THR A 103 13.76 65.83 -31.68
C THR A 103 14.52 64.56 -31.28
N LYS A 104 14.14 63.97 -30.13
CA LYS A 104 14.84 62.79 -29.61
C LYS A 104 14.64 61.58 -30.54
N ARG A 105 15.74 61.04 -31.03
CA ARG A 105 15.76 59.81 -31.84
C ARG A 105 15.52 58.59 -30.96
N LYS A 106 15.08 57.48 -31.56
CA LYS A 106 14.94 56.18 -30.86
C LYS A 106 16.32 55.70 -30.39
N ALA A 107 16.41 55.29 -29.12
CA ALA A 107 17.63 54.67 -28.62
C ALA A 107 17.78 53.25 -29.16
N LEU A 108 19.00 52.86 -29.52
CA LEU A 108 19.39 51.51 -29.94
C LEU A 108 20.01 50.71 -28.80
N LYS A 109 20.77 51.38 -27.92
CA LYS A 109 21.36 50.78 -26.72
C LYS A 109 21.37 51.76 -25.56
N SER A 110 21.40 51.23 -24.35
CA SER A 110 21.66 51.98 -23.11
C SER A 110 23.00 51.57 -22.54
N CYS A 111 23.76 52.52 -22.02
CA CYS A 111 25.05 52.28 -21.36
C CYS A 111 24.85 52.20 -19.86
N LEU A 112 25.29 51.10 -19.24
CA LEU A 112 25.22 50.92 -17.79
C LEU A 112 26.27 51.75 -17.02
N VAL A 113 27.27 52.29 -17.71
CA VAL A 113 28.31 53.14 -17.12
C VAL A 113 27.90 54.61 -17.20
N CYS A 114 27.46 55.08 -18.37
CA CYS A 114 27.02 56.46 -18.56
C CYS A 114 25.59 56.73 -18.09
N LEU A 115 24.82 55.68 -17.76
CA LEU A 115 23.42 55.75 -17.36
C LEU A 115 22.54 56.52 -18.36
N ALA A 116 22.88 56.43 -19.64
CA ALA A 116 22.20 57.12 -20.73
C ALA A 116 21.90 56.16 -21.89
N SER A 117 20.87 56.51 -22.65
CA SER A 117 20.41 55.79 -23.83
C SER A 117 20.80 56.54 -25.09
N TYR A 118 21.29 55.80 -26.08
CA TYR A 118 21.90 56.36 -27.29
C TYR A 118 21.18 55.89 -28.54
N CYS A 119 20.83 56.82 -29.43
CA CYS A 119 20.53 56.50 -30.82
C CYS A 119 21.83 56.13 -31.55
N GLU A 120 21.73 55.57 -32.74
CA GLU A 120 22.86 55.12 -33.57
C GLU A 120 24.04 56.10 -33.56
N THR A 121 23.80 57.36 -33.97
CA THR A 121 24.85 58.38 -34.07
C THR A 121 25.54 58.70 -32.74
N HIS A 122 24.83 58.62 -31.61
CA HIS A 122 25.42 58.87 -30.29
C HIS A 122 25.96 57.59 -29.64
N LEU A 123 25.72 56.43 -30.24
CA LEU A 123 26.27 55.14 -29.83
C LEU A 123 27.65 54.91 -30.46
N ASP A 124 27.91 55.47 -31.64
CA ASP A 124 29.19 55.35 -32.35
C ASP A 124 30.44 55.56 -31.47
N PRO A 125 30.50 56.56 -30.57
CA PRO A 125 31.66 56.71 -29.68
C PRO A 125 31.87 55.50 -28.76
N HIS A 126 30.80 54.85 -28.28
CA HIS A 126 30.89 53.63 -27.47
C HIS A 126 31.29 52.39 -28.29
N GLN A 127 31.13 52.44 -29.61
CA GLN A 127 31.52 51.34 -30.51
C GLN A 127 32.90 51.51 -31.13
N ILE A 128 33.41 52.74 -31.24
CA ILE A 128 34.62 53.06 -32.00
C ILE A 128 35.76 53.52 -31.08
N ALA A 129 35.47 54.38 -30.08
CA ALA A 129 36.51 54.95 -29.23
C ALA A 129 37.03 53.91 -28.20
N PRO A 130 38.34 53.62 -28.15
CA PRO A 130 38.89 52.64 -27.22
C PRO A 130 38.51 52.84 -25.74
N PRO A 131 38.48 54.08 -25.20
CA PRO A 131 38.09 54.31 -23.80
C PRO A 131 36.63 53.98 -23.49
N LEU A 132 35.74 54.00 -24.49
CA LEU A 132 34.28 53.81 -24.32
C LEU A 132 33.81 52.42 -24.76
N LYS A 133 34.58 51.70 -25.60
CA LYS A 133 34.32 50.30 -25.98
C LYS A 133 34.19 49.34 -24.79
N ARG A 134 34.83 49.67 -23.66
CA ARG A 134 34.74 48.91 -22.41
C ARG A 134 33.42 49.09 -21.66
N HIS A 135 32.58 50.04 -22.07
CA HIS A 135 31.28 50.26 -21.42
C HIS A 135 30.28 49.15 -21.79
N LYS A 136 29.60 48.60 -20.78
CA LYS A 136 28.57 47.57 -20.99
C LYS A 136 27.30 48.19 -21.56
N LEU A 137 26.99 47.84 -22.80
CA LEU A 137 25.78 48.24 -23.51
C LEU A 137 24.71 47.14 -23.43
N ILE A 138 23.48 47.53 -23.12
CA ILE A 138 22.31 46.64 -23.07
C ILE A 138 21.21 47.16 -23.99
N ASP A 139 20.18 46.35 -24.21
CA ASP A 139 18.98 46.83 -24.91
C ASP A 139 18.37 48.04 -24.21
N PRO A 140 17.73 48.97 -24.95
CA PRO A 140 17.24 50.21 -24.37
C PRO A 140 16.22 49.95 -23.26
N VAL A 141 16.52 50.45 -22.07
CA VAL A 141 15.66 50.32 -20.89
C VAL A 141 15.29 51.71 -20.36
N LYS A 142 14.03 51.86 -19.91
CA LYS A 142 13.62 53.06 -19.17
C LYS A 142 14.21 53.01 -17.76
N ASN A 143 14.43 54.19 -17.16
CA ASN A 143 14.88 54.37 -15.77
C ASN A 143 16.16 53.57 -15.44
N LEU A 144 17.27 53.88 -16.11
CA LEU A 144 18.58 53.25 -15.85
C LEU A 144 19.04 53.41 -14.40
N GLU A 145 18.63 54.49 -13.73
CA GLU A 145 18.94 54.75 -12.32
C GLU A 145 18.35 53.73 -11.34
N ASP A 146 17.25 53.05 -11.69
CA ASP A 146 16.63 52.03 -10.82
C ASP A 146 17.45 50.74 -10.76
N ARG A 147 18.36 50.57 -11.73
CA ARG A 147 19.29 49.43 -11.79
C ARG A 147 20.55 49.66 -10.96
N MET A 148 20.70 50.84 -10.39
CA MET A 148 21.86 51.22 -9.60
C MET A 148 21.49 51.19 -8.11
N CYS A 149 22.35 50.58 -7.31
CA CYS A 149 22.29 50.64 -5.87
C CYS A 149 22.37 52.11 -5.44
N LYS A 150 21.34 52.58 -4.74
CA LYS A 150 21.26 53.97 -4.28
C LYS A 150 22.34 54.32 -3.23
N LYS A 151 22.86 53.32 -2.50
CA LYS A 151 23.95 53.49 -1.52
C LYS A 151 25.33 53.54 -2.18
N HIS A 152 25.62 52.61 -3.09
CA HIS A 152 26.97 52.42 -3.62
C HIS A 152 27.18 52.90 -5.06
N GLY A 153 26.12 53.31 -5.77
CA GLY A 153 26.22 53.73 -7.18
C GLY A 153 26.74 52.63 -8.10
N ARG A 154 26.48 51.35 -7.77
CA ARG A 154 26.89 50.17 -8.55
C ARG A 154 25.68 49.37 -9.01
N LEU A 155 25.84 48.58 -10.07
CA LEU A 155 24.75 47.80 -10.65
C LEU A 155 24.20 46.78 -9.64
N LEU A 156 22.87 46.65 -9.60
CA LEU A 156 22.18 45.61 -8.85
C LEU A 156 22.26 44.30 -9.63
N GLU A 157 23.13 43.39 -9.20
CA GLU A 157 23.42 42.13 -9.90
C GLU A 157 23.07 40.89 -9.06
N LEU A 158 22.75 41.08 -7.78
CA LEU A 158 22.48 40.02 -6.81
C LEU A 158 21.10 40.22 -6.19
N PHE A 159 20.50 39.14 -5.70
CA PHE A 159 19.23 39.16 -4.99
C PHE A 159 19.43 38.63 -3.56
N CYS A 160 19.13 39.45 -2.57
CA CYS A 160 19.12 39.04 -1.17
C CYS A 160 17.77 38.37 -0.85
N ARG A 161 17.80 37.08 -0.52
CA ARG A 161 16.61 36.30 -0.15
C ARG A 161 16.11 36.62 1.25
N THR A 162 17.00 37.03 2.15
CA THR A 162 16.63 37.43 3.51
C THR A 162 15.73 38.67 3.48
N ASP A 163 16.13 39.70 2.73
CA ASP A 163 15.41 40.98 2.69
C ASP A 163 14.53 41.16 1.45
N GLN A 164 14.49 40.15 0.57
CA GLN A 164 13.72 40.13 -0.68
C GLN A 164 14.00 41.34 -1.58
N THR A 165 15.26 41.75 -1.70
CA THR A 165 15.66 42.95 -2.44
C THR A 165 16.88 42.71 -3.35
N CYS A 166 16.97 43.48 -4.44
CA CYS A 166 18.13 43.48 -5.30
C CYS A 166 19.26 44.29 -4.67
N VAL A 167 20.47 43.74 -4.66
CA VAL A 167 21.66 44.34 -4.05
C VAL A 167 22.84 44.34 -5.02
N CYS A 168 23.79 45.26 -4.84
CA CYS A 168 25.06 45.22 -5.56
C CYS A 168 26.10 44.40 -4.75
N GLN A 169 27.21 44.02 -5.38
CA GLN A 169 28.28 43.26 -4.71
C GLN A 169 28.76 43.92 -3.40
N PHE A 170 28.93 45.23 -3.35
CA PHE A 170 29.37 45.91 -2.13
C PHE A 170 28.35 45.85 -0.98
N CYS A 171 27.05 45.72 -1.27
CA CYS A 171 26.05 45.52 -0.23
C CYS A 171 26.25 44.17 0.50
N THR A 172 26.81 43.15 -0.17
CA THR A 172 27.09 41.84 0.44
C THR A 172 28.38 41.84 1.26
N GLU A 173 29.16 42.92 1.23
CA GLU A 173 30.34 43.10 2.08
C GLU A 173 30.02 43.91 3.35
N GLY A 174 28.89 44.64 3.36
CA GLY A 174 28.40 45.44 4.46
C GLY A 174 27.06 44.93 5.02
N ASP A 175 25.99 45.69 4.79
CA ASP A 175 24.66 45.49 5.38
C ASP A 175 24.07 44.08 5.16
N HIS A 176 24.43 43.41 4.07
CA HIS A 176 23.92 42.07 3.72
C HIS A 176 24.99 40.98 3.84
N LYS A 177 26.08 41.22 4.59
CA LYS A 177 27.22 40.28 4.72
C LYS A 177 26.84 38.91 5.29
N THR A 178 25.86 38.88 6.17
CA THR A 178 25.37 37.63 6.80
C THR A 178 24.09 37.10 6.15
N HIS A 179 23.60 37.73 5.08
CA HIS A 179 22.32 37.39 4.45
C HIS A 179 22.51 36.45 3.26
N ASP A 180 21.51 35.60 2.98
CA ASP A 180 21.54 34.69 1.82
C ASP A 180 21.36 35.52 0.53
N THR A 181 22.44 35.69 -0.22
CA THR A 181 22.47 36.45 -1.47
C THR A 181 22.79 35.54 -2.62
N VAL A 182 21.98 35.59 -3.67
CA VAL A 182 22.10 34.71 -4.84
C VAL A 182 22.13 35.52 -6.13
N GLN A 183 22.90 35.04 -7.10
CA GLN A 183 22.78 35.52 -8.47
C GLN A 183 21.58 34.81 -9.11
N LEU A 184 20.58 35.57 -9.57
CA LEU A 184 19.40 35.01 -10.23
C LEU A 184 19.80 34.48 -11.61
N GLY A 185 20.02 33.18 -11.69
CA GLY A 185 20.40 32.48 -12.91
C GLY A 185 20.38 30.97 -12.75
N LYS A 186 19.27 30.39 -12.27
CA LYS A 186 19.02 28.97 -12.57
C LYS A 186 18.81 28.88 -14.06
N THR A 187 19.67 28.14 -14.75
CA THR A 187 19.61 28.05 -16.21
C THR A 187 18.29 27.39 -16.64
N GLU A 188 17.73 27.78 -17.79
CA GLU A 188 16.56 27.10 -18.37
C GLU A 188 16.79 25.58 -18.47
N ALA A 189 18.05 25.19 -18.70
CA ALA A 189 18.50 23.80 -18.70
C ALA A 189 18.27 23.08 -17.35
N GLU A 190 18.56 23.69 -16.21
CA GLU A 190 18.30 23.11 -14.88
C GLU A 190 16.81 22.86 -14.65
N VAL A 191 15.94 23.79 -15.07
CA VAL A 191 14.49 23.64 -14.92
C VAL A 191 13.98 22.52 -15.84
N GLN A 192 14.48 22.44 -17.07
CA GLN A 192 14.15 21.35 -17.99
C GLN A 192 14.56 19.97 -17.44
N LEU A 193 15.73 19.86 -16.81
CA LEU A 193 16.17 18.62 -16.16
C LEU A 193 15.22 18.19 -15.04
N ILE A 194 14.79 19.13 -14.18
CA ILE A 194 13.80 18.83 -13.13
C ILE A 194 12.47 18.38 -13.73
N ILE A 195 11.99 19.03 -14.79
CA ILE A 195 10.75 18.63 -15.47
C ILE A 195 10.87 17.20 -16.01
N GLN A 196 11.97 16.86 -16.67
CA GLN A 196 12.21 15.51 -17.18
C GLN A 196 12.27 14.47 -16.05
N GLU A 197 12.95 14.77 -14.95
CA GLU A 197 13.01 13.94 -13.75
C GLU A 197 11.60 13.69 -13.17
N ARG A 198 10.78 14.74 -13.04
CA ARG A 198 9.42 14.64 -12.50
C ARG A 198 8.49 13.89 -13.46
N LEU A 199 8.62 14.08 -14.77
CA LEU A 199 7.87 13.30 -15.77
C LEU A 199 8.23 11.81 -15.72
N LYS A 200 9.52 11.47 -15.55
CA LYS A 200 9.96 10.09 -15.32
C LYS A 200 9.31 9.54 -14.05
N LYS A 201 9.30 10.31 -12.96
CA LYS A 201 8.70 9.87 -11.70
C LYS A 201 7.19 9.62 -11.80
N VAL A 202 6.46 10.47 -12.52
CA VAL A 202 5.03 10.25 -12.79
C VAL A 202 4.79 8.94 -13.55
N LYS A 203 5.62 8.61 -14.54
CA LYS A 203 5.52 7.34 -15.28
C LYS A 203 5.78 6.14 -14.37
N GLU A 204 6.80 6.20 -13.52
CA GLU A 204 7.11 5.16 -12.53
C GLU A 204 5.94 4.93 -11.56
N ILE A 205 5.35 6.02 -11.03
CA ILE A 205 4.20 5.93 -10.11
C ILE A 205 2.99 5.31 -10.81
N ARG A 206 2.69 5.70 -12.05
CA ARG A 206 1.58 5.10 -12.82
C ARG A 206 1.76 3.59 -13.01
N LEU A 207 2.96 3.16 -13.40
CA LEU A 207 3.28 1.73 -13.55
C LEU A 207 3.13 0.98 -12.21
N SER A 208 3.59 1.59 -11.11
CA SER A 208 3.45 1.01 -9.77
C SER A 208 1.98 0.85 -9.37
N VAL A 209 1.12 1.83 -9.68
CA VAL A 209 -0.34 1.75 -9.44
C VAL A 209 -0.98 0.61 -10.26
N ASP A 210 -0.63 0.48 -11.54
CA ASP A 210 -1.16 -0.58 -12.40
C ASP A 210 -0.71 -1.98 -11.98
N LEU A 211 0.53 -2.11 -11.49
CA LEU A 211 1.04 -3.35 -10.90
C LEU A 211 0.29 -3.68 -9.60
N SER A 212 0.15 -2.69 -8.72
CA SER A 212 -0.59 -2.83 -7.45
C SER A 212 -2.03 -3.28 -7.67
N LYS A 213 -2.73 -2.71 -8.67
CA LYS A 213 -4.08 -3.11 -9.05
C LYS A 213 -4.15 -4.58 -9.48
N ARG A 214 -3.23 -5.01 -10.36
CA ARG A 214 -3.13 -6.41 -10.81
C ARG A 214 -2.78 -7.37 -9.66
N ASP A 215 -1.94 -6.93 -8.72
CA ASP A 215 -1.60 -7.69 -7.53
C ASP A 215 -2.79 -7.84 -6.58
N ALA A 216 -3.59 -6.79 -6.40
CA ALA A 216 -4.81 -6.82 -5.59
C ALA A 216 -5.89 -7.75 -6.19
N GLU A 217 -6.11 -7.67 -7.50
CA GLU A 217 -7.03 -8.55 -8.23
C GLU A 217 -6.59 -10.02 -8.12
N ARG A 218 -5.29 -10.31 -8.34
CA ARG A 218 -4.72 -11.65 -8.20
C ARG A 218 -4.87 -12.18 -6.78
N GLU A 219 -4.62 -11.36 -5.77
CA GLU A 219 -4.76 -11.78 -4.37
C GLU A 219 -6.22 -12.06 -4.02
N THR A 220 -7.14 -11.19 -4.44
CA THR A 220 -8.57 -11.36 -4.20
C THR A 220 -9.05 -12.67 -4.83
N ALA A 221 -8.65 -12.97 -6.06
CA ALA A 221 -8.99 -14.23 -6.72
C ALA A 221 -8.46 -15.45 -5.95
N LYS A 222 -7.19 -15.43 -5.51
CA LYS A 222 -6.59 -16.51 -4.71
C LYS A 222 -7.27 -16.67 -3.35
N SER A 223 -7.54 -15.58 -2.64
CA SER A 223 -8.26 -15.61 -1.37
C SER A 223 -9.67 -16.19 -1.54
N VAL A 224 -10.43 -15.71 -2.53
CA VAL A 224 -11.78 -16.24 -2.84
C VAL A 224 -11.72 -17.73 -3.16
N GLN A 225 -10.71 -18.21 -3.89
CA GLN A 225 -10.53 -19.63 -4.17
C GLN A 225 -10.37 -20.46 -2.90
N VAL A 226 -9.52 -20.01 -1.95
CA VAL A 226 -9.32 -20.70 -0.66
C VAL A 226 -10.61 -20.70 0.16
N PHE A 227 -11.27 -19.55 0.33
CA PHE A 227 -12.53 -19.48 1.07
C PHE A 227 -13.63 -20.34 0.44
N THR A 228 -13.70 -20.39 -0.89
CA THR A 228 -14.64 -21.25 -1.61
C THR A 228 -14.35 -22.73 -1.35
N ALA A 229 -13.07 -23.13 -1.31
CA ALA A 229 -12.68 -24.49 -0.97
C ALA A 229 -13.07 -24.85 0.48
N LEU A 230 -12.81 -23.97 1.44
CA LEU A 230 -13.19 -24.16 2.85
C LEU A 230 -14.71 -24.31 3.02
N VAL A 231 -15.50 -23.41 2.44
CA VAL A 231 -16.98 -23.48 2.47
C VAL A 231 -17.48 -24.78 1.85
N ARG A 232 -16.87 -25.21 0.73
CA ARG A 232 -17.22 -26.48 0.09
C ARG A 232 -16.93 -27.68 1.00
N SER A 233 -15.78 -27.70 1.68
CA SER A 233 -15.43 -28.76 2.63
C SER A 233 -16.41 -28.82 3.80
N VAL A 234 -16.76 -27.68 4.40
CA VAL A 234 -17.74 -27.61 5.51
C VAL A 234 -19.11 -28.13 5.06
N LYS A 235 -19.61 -27.68 3.90
CA LYS A 235 -20.90 -28.14 3.35
C LYS A 235 -20.88 -29.64 3.07
N LYS A 236 -19.79 -30.16 2.51
CA LYS A 236 -19.64 -31.60 2.24
C LYS A 236 -19.69 -32.41 3.53
N SER A 237 -18.90 -32.04 4.54
CA SER A 237 -18.90 -32.72 5.85
C SER A 237 -20.25 -32.64 6.56
N GLN A 238 -21.00 -31.54 6.40
CA GLN A 238 -22.36 -31.42 6.93
C GLN A 238 -23.30 -32.45 6.30
N VAL A 239 -23.29 -32.58 4.97
CA VAL A 239 -24.13 -33.55 4.25
C VAL A 239 -23.78 -34.98 4.65
N GLU A 240 -22.49 -35.30 4.73
CA GLU A 240 -22.00 -36.61 5.18
C GLU A 240 -22.44 -36.93 6.61
N LEU A 241 -22.33 -35.98 7.54
CA LEU A 241 -22.77 -36.17 8.94
C LEU A 241 -24.27 -36.46 9.02
N VAL A 242 -25.10 -35.69 8.33
CA VAL A 242 -26.55 -35.89 8.31
C VAL A 242 -26.90 -37.27 7.74
N GLN A 243 -26.19 -37.71 6.71
CA GLN A 243 -26.41 -39.02 6.10
C GLN A 243 -26.07 -40.16 7.08
N VAL A 244 -24.93 -40.09 7.77
CA VAL A 244 -24.52 -41.11 8.75
C VAL A 244 -25.51 -41.17 9.92
N ILE A 245 -26.00 -40.02 10.40
CA ILE A 245 -27.03 -39.95 11.46
C ILE A 245 -28.32 -40.64 10.99
N LYS A 246 -28.78 -40.34 9.77
CA LYS A 246 -29.99 -40.97 9.20
C LYS A 246 -29.85 -42.48 9.03
N GLU A 247 -28.68 -42.96 8.60
CA GLU A 247 -28.43 -44.39 8.41
C GLU A 247 -28.41 -45.14 9.74
N LYS A 248 -27.75 -44.57 10.77
CA LYS A 248 -27.77 -45.12 12.13
C LYS A 248 -29.17 -45.13 12.72
N GLN A 249 -29.93 -44.04 12.56
CA GLN A 249 -31.31 -43.96 13.02
C GLN A 249 -32.17 -45.05 12.37
N LYS A 250 -32.09 -45.22 11.05
CA LYS A 250 -32.79 -46.31 10.34
C LYS A 250 -32.38 -47.70 10.81
N ALA A 251 -31.11 -47.91 11.17
CA ALA A 251 -30.66 -49.19 11.71
C ALA A 251 -31.30 -49.48 13.09
N VAL A 252 -31.36 -48.47 13.95
CA VAL A 252 -32.03 -48.55 15.26
C VAL A 252 -33.53 -48.80 15.10
N GLU A 253 -34.19 -48.11 14.16
CA GLU A 253 -35.61 -48.32 13.84
C GLU A 253 -35.88 -49.76 13.37
N ARG A 254 -35.09 -50.27 12.41
CA ARG A 254 -35.22 -51.67 11.95
C ARG A 254 -35.01 -52.68 13.08
N GLN A 255 -34.08 -52.43 13.98
CA GLN A 255 -33.84 -53.29 15.14
C GLN A 255 -35.04 -53.27 16.09
N ALA A 256 -35.59 -52.09 16.36
CA ALA A 256 -36.79 -51.94 17.19
C ALA A 256 -38.01 -52.61 16.57
N GLU A 257 -38.24 -52.45 15.26
CA GLU A 257 -39.31 -53.15 14.53
C GLU A 257 -39.16 -54.68 14.61
N GLY A 258 -37.94 -55.20 14.55
CA GLY A 258 -37.65 -56.61 14.75
C GLY A 258 -38.09 -57.10 16.13
N PHE A 259 -37.71 -56.38 17.19
CA PHE A 259 -38.12 -56.71 18.56
C PHE A 259 -39.63 -56.60 18.77
N ILE A 260 -40.29 -55.59 18.19
CA ILE A 260 -41.74 -55.43 18.26
C ILE A 260 -42.45 -56.63 17.61
N LYS A 261 -42.02 -57.04 16.42
CA LYS A 261 -42.61 -58.21 15.73
C LYS A 261 -42.47 -59.50 16.53
N GLU A 262 -41.29 -59.73 17.13
CA GLU A 262 -41.07 -60.89 18.00
C GLU A 262 -42.01 -60.86 19.22
N LEU A 263 -42.14 -59.70 19.88
CA LEU A 263 -43.06 -59.51 21.01
C LEU A 263 -44.53 -59.71 20.62
N GLU A 264 -44.97 -59.18 19.48
CA GLU A 264 -46.35 -59.33 18.99
C GLU A 264 -46.69 -60.80 18.70
N GLN A 265 -45.75 -61.56 18.14
CA GLN A 265 -45.89 -63.00 17.92
C GLN A 265 -46.00 -63.76 19.25
N GLU A 266 -45.13 -63.46 20.21
CA GLU A 266 -45.15 -64.09 21.53
C GLU A 266 -46.45 -63.77 22.28
N ILE A 267 -46.93 -62.53 22.25
CA ILE A 267 -48.22 -62.12 22.82
C ILE A 267 -49.38 -62.88 22.16
N THR A 268 -49.34 -63.07 20.84
CA THR A 268 -50.39 -63.79 20.10
C THR A 268 -50.46 -65.26 20.52
N GLU A 269 -49.31 -65.93 20.63
CA GLU A 269 -49.21 -67.31 21.10
C GLU A 269 -49.67 -67.44 22.56
N LEU A 270 -49.25 -66.52 23.44
CA LEU A 270 -49.70 -66.48 24.83
C LEU A 270 -51.22 -66.27 24.95
N LYS A 271 -51.80 -65.39 24.12
CA LYS A 271 -53.26 -65.19 24.06
C LYS A 271 -53.99 -66.45 23.62
N ARG A 272 -53.47 -67.16 22.61
CA ARG A 272 -54.03 -68.43 22.11
C ARG A 272 -54.01 -69.51 23.19
N ARG A 273 -52.86 -69.72 23.85
CA ARG A 273 -52.75 -70.68 24.96
C ARG A 273 -53.70 -70.35 26.10
N ARG A 274 -53.86 -69.06 26.43
CA ARG A 274 -54.83 -68.62 27.43
C ARG A 274 -56.26 -68.96 27.03
N THR A 275 -56.64 -68.80 25.76
CA THR A 275 -57.97 -69.22 25.29
C THR A 275 -58.15 -70.73 25.34
N ASP A 276 -57.15 -71.51 24.93
CA ASP A 276 -57.20 -72.98 24.97
C ASP A 276 -57.38 -73.47 26.43
N LEU A 277 -56.63 -72.89 27.38
CA LEU A 277 -56.76 -73.16 28.81
C LEU A 277 -58.13 -72.76 29.39
N LYS A 278 -58.74 -71.66 28.89
CA LYS A 278 -60.09 -71.25 29.32
C LYS A 278 -61.20 -72.17 28.84
N GLN A 279 -61.00 -72.88 27.72
CA GLN A 279 -61.98 -73.80 27.15
C GLN A 279 -61.94 -75.21 27.78
N LEU A 280 -60.87 -75.55 28.49
CA LEU A 280 -60.70 -76.85 29.16
C LEU A 280 -61.82 -77.22 30.16
N PRO A 281 -62.31 -76.32 31.03
CA PRO A 281 -63.32 -76.67 32.03
C PRO A 281 -64.70 -77.02 31.42
N HIS A 282 -64.93 -76.72 30.14
CA HIS A 282 -66.20 -76.94 29.46
C HIS A 282 -66.29 -78.27 28.71
N THR A 283 -65.24 -79.11 28.77
CA THR A 283 -65.29 -80.48 28.27
C THR A 283 -65.80 -81.44 29.35
N GLU A 284 -66.98 -82.03 29.15
CA GLU A 284 -67.62 -83.01 30.07
C GLU A 284 -66.87 -84.35 30.17
N ASP A 285 -65.90 -84.61 29.28
CA ASP A 285 -65.09 -85.83 29.24
C ASP A 285 -63.73 -85.63 29.95
N HIS A 286 -63.66 -86.05 31.21
CA HIS A 286 -62.47 -85.97 32.05
C HIS A 286 -61.26 -86.76 31.51
N LEU A 287 -61.48 -87.80 30.70
CA LEU A 287 -60.40 -88.63 30.15
C LEU A 287 -59.71 -87.92 28.98
N ARG A 288 -60.49 -87.25 28.12
CA ARG A 288 -59.97 -86.37 27.05
C ARG A 288 -59.21 -85.17 27.61
N LEU A 289 -59.65 -84.63 28.75
CA LEU A 289 -58.96 -83.55 29.45
C LEU A 289 -57.54 -83.98 29.87
N LEU A 290 -57.42 -85.16 30.50
CA LEU A 290 -56.15 -85.72 30.94
C LEU A 290 -55.22 -86.09 29.77
N GLN A 291 -55.77 -86.52 28.64
CA GLN A 291 -55.00 -86.82 27.42
C GLN A 291 -54.47 -85.58 26.70
N ASN A 292 -55.21 -84.45 26.74
CA ASN A 292 -54.79 -83.19 26.12
C ASN A 292 -53.86 -82.34 27.01
N TYR A 293 -53.83 -82.61 28.32
CA TYR A 293 -53.03 -81.86 29.29
C TYR A 293 -51.50 -81.84 29.01
N PRO A 294 -50.85 -82.95 28.60
CA PRO A 294 -49.42 -82.97 28.29
C PRO A 294 -49.04 -82.10 27.07
N SER A 295 -49.92 -82.03 26.08
CA SER A 295 -49.74 -81.20 24.87
C SER A 295 -49.80 -79.69 25.17
N LEU A 296 -50.54 -79.31 26.22
CA LEU A 296 -50.64 -77.92 26.70
C LEU A 296 -49.50 -77.52 27.65
N MET A 297 -48.90 -78.49 28.34
CA MET A 297 -47.82 -78.28 29.32
C MET A 297 -46.40 -78.42 28.74
N TYR A 298 -46.26 -78.87 27.49
CA TYR A 298 -44.94 -79.02 26.86
C TYR A 298 -44.35 -77.64 26.55
N LYS A 299 -43.49 -77.17 27.47
CA LYS A 299 -42.59 -76.00 27.45
C LYS A 299 -43.15 -74.72 26.80
N PRO A 300 -43.31 -73.61 27.57
CA PRO A 300 -43.23 -72.28 26.97
C PRO A 300 -41.99 -72.22 26.06
N PRO A 301 -42.04 -71.55 24.90
CA PRO A 301 -40.80 -71.13 24.25
C PRO A 301 -39.94 -70.44 25.32
N PRO A 302 -38.60 -70.55 25.29
CA PRO A 302 -37.79 -69.79 26.23
C PRO A 302 -38.21 -68.34 26.11
N THR A 303 -38.93 -67.84 27.13
CA THR A 303 -39.39 -66.45 27.21
C THR A 303 -38.12 -65.64 27.24
N LYS A 304 -37.77 -65.05 26.11
CA LYS A 304 -36.62 -64.17 25.98
C LYS A 304 -36.77 -63.14 27.11
N VAL A 305 -35.73 -62.92 27.90
CA VAL A 305 -35.81 -62.00 29.05
C VAL A 305 -35.84 -60.58 28.52
N TRP A 306 -37.05 -60.11 28.17
CA TRP A 306 -37.28 -58.82 27.53
C TRP A 306 -36.88 -57.62 28.40
N SER A 307 -36.74 -57.82 29.71
CA SER A 307 -36.31 -56.78 30.66
C SER A 307 -34.87 -56.30 30.43
N GLU A 308 -34.02 -57.08 29.76
CA GLU A 308 -32.63 -56.70 29.46
C GLU A 308 -32.46 -56.07 28.06
N ILE A 309 -33.50 -56.13 27.22
CA ILE A 309 -33.43 -55.62 25.86
C ILE A 309 -33.78 -54.13 25.86
N SER A 310 -32.77 -53.29 25.62
CA SER A 310 -32.95 -51.84 25.45
C SER A 310 -32.51 -51.40 24.06
N VAL A 311 -33.25 -50.44 23.50
CA VAL A 311 -32.88 -49.75 22.26
C VAL A 311 -32.09 -48.50 22.67
N HIS A 312 -30.78 -48.50 22.42
CA HIS A 312 -29.91 -47.39 22.81
C HIS A 312 -30.31 -46.08 22.13
N ARG A 313 -30.54 -45.03 22.94
CA ARG A 313 -31.08 -43.74 22.50
C ARG A 313 -30.01 -42.73 22.00
N ASP A 314 -28.74 -42.92 22.39
CA ASP A 314 -27.68 -41.90 22.26
C ASP A 314 -26.60 -42.16 21.19
N LEU A 315 -26.86 -43.00 20.18
CA LEU A 315 -25.83 -43.42 19.20
C LEU A 315 -25.19 -42.29 18.35
N CYS A 316 -25.80 -41.11 18.30
CA CYS A 316 -25.40 -40.05 17.36
C CYS A 316 -24.40 -39.05 17.94
N VAL A 317 -24.30 -38.90 19.27
CA VAL A 317 -23.40 -37.89 19.90
C VAL A 317 -21.93 -38.18 19.58
N GLY A 318 -21.52 -39.44 19.67
CA GLY A 318 -20.15 -39.85 19.30
C GLY A 318 -19.84 -39.63 17.82
N THR A 319 -20.84 -39.78 16.95
CA THR A 319 -20.72 -39.52 15.50
C THR A 319 -20.53 -38.03 15.21
N VAL A 320 -21.30 -37.15 15.87
CA VAL A 320 -21.13 -35.70 15.74
C VAL A 320 -19.73 -35.27 16.18
N ARG A 321 -19.26 -35.73 17.35
CA ARG A 321 -17.93 -35.42 17.85
C ARG A 321 -16.83 -35.85 16.87
N SER A 322 -16.89 -37.08 16.37
CA SER A 322 -15.90 -37.58 15.40
C SER A 322 -15.92 -36.80 14.08
N ALA A 323 -17.10 -36.38 13.60
CA ALA A 323 -17.22 -35.59 12.38
C ALA A 323 -16.67 -34.18 12.54
N VAL A 324 -16.90 -33.55 13.70
CA VAL A 324 -16.35 -32.22 14.02
C VAL A 324 -14.82 -32.28 14.10
N SER A 325 -14.24 -33.28 14.77
CA SER A 325 -12.78 -33.46 14.81
C SER A 325 -12.20 -33.70 13.41
N HIS A 326 -12.87 -34.48 12.57
CA HIS A 326 -12.43 -34.67 11.19
C HIS A 326 -12.50 -33.39 10.35
N LEU A 327 -13.55 -32.57 10.55
CA LEU A 327 -13.66 -31.26 9.93
C LEU A 327 -12.51 -30.34 10.37
N GLU A 328 -12.19 -30.33 11.66
CA GLU A 328 -11.08 -29.57 12.23
C GLU A 328 -9.74 -29.98 11.58
N ASP A 329 -9.50 -31.27 11.40
CA ASP A 329 -8.32 -31.78 10.68
C ASP A 329 -8.25 -31.30 9.22
N ILE A 330 -9.38 -31.31 8.50
CA ILE A 330 -9.44 -30.82 7.11
C ILE A 330 -9.16 -29.32 7.06
N LEU A 331 -9.79 -28.55 7.95
CA LEU A 331 -9.60 -27.10 8.02
C LEU A 331 -8.14 -26.77 8.34
N ASN A 332 -7.55 -27.45 9.33
CA ASN A 332 -6.14 -27.29 9.68
C ASN A 332 -5.23 -27.63 8.50
N LYS A 333 -5.48 -28.72 7.76
CA LYS A 333 -4.69 -29.06 6.56
C LYS A 333 -4.76 -28.01 5.46
N GLU A 334 -5.93 -27.41 5.21
CA GLU A 334 -6.04 -26.33 4.23
C GLU A 334 -5.41 -25.03 4.74
N MET A 335 -5.51 -24.74 6.03
CA MET A 335 -4.86 -23.59 6.66
C MET A 335 -3.33 -23.69 6.65
N GLU A 336 -2.76 -24.89 6.80
CA GLU A 336 -1.31 -25.14 6.72
C GLU A 336 -0.73 -24.84 5.33
N LYS A 337 -1.57 -24.77 4.28
CA LYS A 337 -1.12 -24.34 2.93
C LYS A 337 -1.01 -22.82 2.79
N LEU A 338 -1.70 -22.05 3.63
CA LEU A 338 -1.70 -20.59 3.55
C LEU A 338 -0.32 -19.97 3.78
N PRO A 339 0.48 -20.40 4.79
CA PRO A 339 1.84 -19.92 4.96
C PRO A 339 2.73 -20.12 3.72
N GLU A 340 2.64 -21.26 3.04
CA GLU A 340 3.42 -21.51 1.81
C GLU A 340 3.02 -20.52 0.70
N VAL A 341 1.71 -20.31 0.50
CA VAL A 341 1.21 -19.37 -0.51
C VAL A 341 1.66 -17.94 -0.18
N LYS A 342 1.58 -17.54 1.10
CA LYS A 342 2.07 -16.23 1.58
C LYS A 342 3.57 -16.09 1.40
N LEU A 343 4.37 -17.10 1.75
CA LEU A 343 5.82 -17.09 1.61
C LEU A 343 6.23 -16.92 0.14
N LYS A 344 5.67 -17.73 -0.78
CA LYS A 344 5.94 -17.60 -2.22
C LYS A 344 5.58 -16.22 -2.77
N ARG A 345 4.52 -15.61 -2.26
CA ARG A 345 4.14 -14.24 -2.61
C ARG A 345 5.15 -13.23 -2.07
N ASN A 346 5.55 -13.36 -0.81
CA ASN A 346 6.50 -12.44 -0.16
C ASN A 346 7.87 -12.48 -0.84
N GLN A 347 8.30 -13.65 -1.31
CA GLN A 347 9.53 -13.84 -2.09
C GLN A 347 9.56 -13.01 -3.38
N GLN A 348 8.41 -12.54 -3.91
CA GLN A 348 8.37 -11.63 -5.06
C GLN A 348 8.92 -10.23 -4.75
N TYR A 349 9.00 -9.86 -3.46
CA TYR A 349 9.56 -8.60 -2.98
C TYR A 349 11.00 -8.76 -2.48
N ALA A 350 11.70 -9.80 -2.96
CA ALA A 350 13.09 -10.05 -2.58
C ALA A 350 13.97 -8.84 -2.93
N VAL A 351 14.76 -8.40 -1.96
CA VAL A 351 15.77 -7.36 -2.12
C VAL A 351 17.16 -7.93 -1.88
N ASP A 352 18.14 -7.44 -2.61
CA ASP A 352 19.52 -7.87 -2.42
C ASP A 352 20.15 -7.10 -1.26
N VAL A 353 20.16 -7.69 -0.06
CA VAL A 353 20.68 -7.05 1.15
C VAL A 353 22.19 -7.25 1.26
N THR A 354 22.93 -6.18 1.56
CA THR A 354 24.33 -6.24 2.00
C THR A 354 24.46 -5.62 3.39
N LEU A 355 25.37 -6.13 4.21
CA LEU A 355 25.67 -5.60 5.54
C LEU A 355 26.39 -4.25 5.46
N ASP A 356 26.16 -3.38 6.44
CA ASP A 356 26.83 -2.08 6.57
C ASP A 356 28.00 -2.17 7.56
N PRO A 357 29.26 -2.16 7.08
CA PRO A 357 30.44 -2.18 7.94
C PRO A 357 30.51 -1.01 8.92
N ASP A 358 29.92 0.15 8.60
CA ASP A 358 29.96 1.33 9.46
C ASP A 358 29.13 1.14 10.74
N THR A 359 28.16 0.22 10.70
CA THR A 359 27.28 -0.08 11.84
C THR A 359 27.77 -1.26 12.67
N ALA A 360 28.65 -2.10 12.12
CA ALA A 360 29.01 -3.39 12.70
C ALA A 360 29.79 -3.25 14.01
N ASN A 361 29.36 -3.99 15.04
CA ASN A 361 30.12 -4.12 16.28
C ASN A 361 31.58 -4.58 16.03
N PRO A 362 32.58 -4.08 16.78
CA PRO A 362 33.99 -4.42 16.56
C PRO A 362 34.32 -5.91 16.60
N TRP A 363 33.54 -6.73 17.30
CA TRP A 363 33.78 -8.18 17.37
C TRP A 363 33.20 -8.95 16.18
N LEU A 364 32.52 -8.28 15.25
CA LEU A 364 31.94 -8.91 14.08
C LEU A 364 32.93 -8.97 12.90
N ILE A 365 32.96 -10.12 12.23
CA ILE A 365 33.69 -10.32 10.99
C ILE A 365 32.68 -10.42 9.86
N LEU A 366 32.78 -9.51 8.89
CA LEU A 366 31.95 -9.46 7.69
C LEU A 366 32.71 -10.08 6.52
N SER A 367 32.02 -10.78 5.63
CA SER A 367 32.61 -11.22 4.36
C SER A 367 32.81 -10.05 3.39
N GLU A 368 33.73 -10.21 2.43
CA GLU A 368 34.06 -9.19 1.43
C GLU A 368 32.85 -8.79 0.57
N ASP A 369 31.97 -9.74 0.26
CA ASP A 369 30.72 -9.51 -0.47
C ASP A 369 29.60 -8.88 0.40
N GLY A 370 29.84 -8.68 1.70
CA GLY A 370 28.87 -8.14 2.65
C GLY A 370 27.65 -9.05 2.88
N LYS A 371 27.71 -10.35 2.55
CA LYS A 371 26.60 -11.29 2.71
C LYS A 371 26.67 -12.16 3.95
N GLN A 372 27.79 -12.18 4.66
CA GLN A 372 27.99 -13.04 5.83
C GLN A 372 28.48 -12.25 7.03
N VAL A 373 28.01 -12.63 8.22
CA VAL A 373 28.49 -12.09 9.49
C VAL A 373 28.61 -13.18 10.53
N LYS A 374 29.73 -13.16 11.26
CA LYS A 374 29.97 -14.01 12.44
C LYS A 374 30.65 -13.22 13.55
N HIS A 375 30.56 -13.73 14.77
CA HIS A 375 31.38 -13.25 15.87
C HIS A 375 32.81 -13.78 15.72
N GLY A 376 33.80 -12.91 15.83
CA GLY A 376 35.22 -13.24 15.85
C GLY A 376 35.77 -13.37 17.26
N ASP A 377 36.97 -13.91 17.40
CA ASP A 377 37.63 -14.06 18.70
C ASP A 377 38.47 -12.83 19.09
N THR A 378 38.64 -11.88 18.16
CA THR A 378 39.37 -10.63 18.37
C THR A 378 38.61 -9.43 17.79
N PRO A 379 38.70 -8.25 18.43
CA PRO A 379 38.07 -7.04 17.91
C PRO A 379 38.79 -6.57 16.65
N GLN A 380 38.01 -6.15 15.66
CA GLN A 380 38.49 -5.56 14.42
C GLN A 380 38.93 -4.11 14.66
N ASN A 381 40.10 -3.74 14.14
CA ASN A 381 40.65 -2.38 14.20
C ASN A 381 39.92 -1.45 13.21
N LEU A 382 38.68 -1.08 13.55
CA LEU A 382 37.85 -0.17 12.76
C LEU A 382 37.76 1.20 13.43
N LEU A 383 37.89 2.27 12.64
CA LEU A 383 37.68 3.65 13.12
C LEU A 383 36.33 3.76 13.84
N ASP A 384 36.35 4.38 15.02
CA ASP A 384 35.13 4.57 15.79
C ASP A 384 34.23 5.61 15.12
N ASN A 385 32.92 5.35 15.13
CA ASN A 385 31.93 6.26 14.57
C ASN A 385 30.59 6.13 15.31
N PRO A 386 29.73 7.18 15.28
CA PRO A 386 28.48 7.18 16.03
C PRO A 386 27.45 6.12 15.60
N LYS A 387 27.52 5.60 14.37
CA LYS A 387 26.58 4.60 13.85
C LYS A 387 26.86 3.17 14.32
N LYS A 388 28.05 2.93 14.89
CA LYS A 388 28.53 1.61 15.29
C LYS A 388 27.89 1.13 16.59
N PHE A 389 27.46 -0.14 16.62
CA PHE A 389 27.11 -0.82 17.87
C PHE A 389 28.36 -1.06 18.72
N ASP A 390 28.34 -0.72 20.01
CA ASP A 390 29.52 -0.82 20.88
C ASP A 390 29.56 -2.08 21.76
N CYS A 391 28.46 -2.42 22.43
CA CYS A 391 28.38 -3.52 23.39
C CYS A 391 27.88 -4.81 22.73
N ASP A 392 26.71 -4.77 22.09
CA ASP A 392 26.09 -5.98 21.56
C ASP A 392 26.59 -6.32 20.13
N PRO A 393 26.74 -7.61 19.79
CA PRO A 393 27.27 -8.06 18.50
C PRO A 393 26.21 -7.95 17.39
N PHE A 394 25.85 -6.72 17.01
CA PHE A 394 24.84 -6.40 16.01
C PHE A 394 25.41 -5.64 14.81
N VAL A 395 24.71 -5.75 13.68
CA VAL A 395 24.99 -5.04 12.43
C VAL A 395 23.69 -4.82 11.66
N LEU A 396 23.61 -3.72 10.91
CA LEU A 396 22.49 -3.40 10.03
C LEU A 396 22.81 -3.74 8.57
N GLY A 397 21.75 -3.88 7.76
CA GLY A 397 21.84 -3.77 6.32
C GLY A 397 22.20 -2.35 5.90
N LYS A 398 22.86 -2.23 4.75
CA LYS A 398 23.31 -0.96 4.16
C LYS A 398 22.16 -0.11 3.64
N ASP A 399 21.18 -0.75 3.01
CA ASP A 399 20.01 -0.08 2.45
C ASP A 399 18.85 -0.08 3.45
N GLY A 400 18.28 1.11 3.67
CA GLY A 400 17.11 1.33 4.51
C GLY A 400 15.87 1.66 3.68
N PHE A 401 14.71 1.18 4.13
CA PHE A 401 13.44 1.26 3.41
C PHE A 401 12.44 2.13 4.17
N SER A 402 11.92 3.18 3.54
CA SER A 402 10.91 4.09 4.12
C SER A 402 9.50 3.92 3.55
N SER A 403 9.30 2.97 2.65
CA SER A 403 7.99 2.68 2.04
C SER A 403 8.01 1.33 1.31
N GLY A 404 6.83 0.85 0.92
CA GLY A 404 6.67 -0.34 0.09
C GLY A 404 6.83 -1.64 0.89
N ARG A 405 7.20 -2.70 0.17
CA ARG A 405 7.37 -4.06 0.69
C ARG A 405 8.75 -4.57 0.34
N PHE A 406 9.39 -5.28 1.26
CA PHE A 406 10.66 -5.94 1.00
C PHE A 406 10.77 -7.28 1.74
N TYR A 407 11.60 -8.17 1.19
CA TYR A 407 11.81 -9.51 1.70
C TYR A 407 13.29 -9.89 1.59
N TYR A 408 13.81 -10.60 2.59
CA TYR A 408 15.16 -11.19 2.52
C TYR A 408 15.23 -12.51 3.30
N GLU A 409 16.17 -13.37 2.92
CA GLU A 409 16.38 -14.68 3.53
C GLU A 409 17.75 -14.74 4.21
N VAL A 410 17.81 -15.35 5.38
CA VAL A 410 19.05 -15.57 6.14
C VAL A 410 19.18 -17.03 6.51
N THR A 411 20.29 -17.64 6.10
CA THR A 411 20.67 -18.97 6.55
C THR A 411 21.22 -18.89 7.96
N VAL A 412 20.60 -19.65 8.86
CA VAL A 412 20.93 -19.74 10.30
C VAL A 412 21.41 -21.14 10.70
N LYS A 413 21.66 -22.00 9.69
CA LYS A 413 22.10 -23.38 9.88
C LYS A 413 23.37 -23.43 10.71
N GLY A 414 23.39 -24.29 11.73
CA GLY A 414 24.56 -24.50 12.58
C GLY A 414 24.73 -23.50 13.72
N LYS A 415 23.86 -22.49 13.83
CA LYS A 415 23.86 -21.56 14.98
C LYS A 415 23.01 -22.07 16.13
N ALA A 416 23.41 -21.82 17.36
CA ALA A 416 22.62 -22.06 18.57
C ALA A 416 21.82 -20.82 19.00
N ARG A 417 22.39 -19.62 18.78
CA ARG A 417 21.82 -18.33 19.16
C ARG A 417 21.91 -17.33 18.02
N TRP A 418 20.88 -16.50 17.84
CA TRP A 418 20.86 -15.43 16.84
C TRP A 418 19.66 -14.49 17.04
N ASN A 419 19.72 -13.31 16.43
CA ASN A 419 18.65 -12.32 16.35
C ASN A 419 18.49 -11.87 14.91
N LEU A 420 17.26 -11.86 14.39
CA LEU A 420 16.94 -11.41 13.03
C LEU A 420 15.69 -10.55 13.05
N GLY A 421 15.65 -9.52 12.19
CA GLY A 421 14.46 -8.69 12.03
C GLY A 421 14.78 -7.35 11.41
N VAL A 422 14.09 -6.30 11.81
CA VAL A 422 14.35 -4.95 11.31
C VAL A 422 14.46 -3.95 12.45
N ALA A 423 15.27 -2.92 12.24
CA ALA A 423 15.46 -1.82 13.18
C ALA A 423 15.17 -0.48 12.51
N ARG A 424 14.63 0.49 13.26
CA ARG A 424 14.50 1.87 12.79
C ARG A 424 15.87 2.56 12.71
N GLU A 425 15.93 3.60 11.89
CA GLU A 425 17.12 4.42 11.70
C GLU A 425 17.65 4.99 13.04
N SER A 426 16.75 5.51 13.87
CA SER A 426 17.05 6.11 15.19
C SER A 426 17.24 5.11 16.33
N THR A 427 17.25 3.80 16.07
CA THR A 427 17.48 2.81 17.14
C THR A 427 18.84 3.08 17.80
N ASP A 428 18.88 2.97 19.13
CA ASP A 428 20.11 3.17 19.89
C ASP A 428 21.22 2.21 19.41
N ARG A 429 22.45 2.70 19.46
CA ARG A 429 23.66 1.96 19.07
C ARG A 429 24.60 1.76 20.26
N LYS A 430 24.30 2.34 21.41
CA LYS A 430 25.20 2.37 22.56
C LYS A 430 24.64 1.63 23.76
N GLY A 431 25.52 0.91 24.47
CA GLY A 431 25.14 0.12 25.63
C GLY A 431 24.35 -1.14 25.29
N ILE A 432 23.67 -1.69 26.30
CA ILE A 432 22.87 -2.91 26.17
C ILE A 432 21.55 -2.57 25.47
N ILE A 433 21.35 -3.13 24.27
CA ILE A 433 20.17 -2.91 23.45
C ILE A 433 19.08 -3.91 23.84
N THR A 434 17.96 -3.38 24.33
CA THR A 434 16.77 -4.20 24.60
C THR A 434 15.99 -4.39 23.29
N LEU A 435 15.82 -5.63 22.86
CA LEU A 435 15.07 -5.93 21.63
C LEU A 435 13.57 -5.79 21.88
N ARG A 436 12.98 -4.65 21.50
CA ARG A 436 11.54 -4.41 21.61
C ARG A 436 11.02 -3.46 20.51
N PRO A 437 9.76 -3.62 20.07
CA PRO A 437 9.11 -2.72 19.12
C PRO A 437 9.09 -1.25 19.57
N GLU A 438 8.93 -0.98 20.86
CA GLU A 438 8.90 0.38 21.41
C GLU A 438 10.23 1.13 21.21
N ASP A 439 11.34 0.36 21.22
CA ASP A 439 12.70 0.85 20.95
C ASP A 439 13.04 0.80 19.44
N GLY A 440 12.04 0.43 18.62
CA GLY A 440 12.12 0.40 17.17
C GLY A 440 12.79 -0.85 16.61
N LEU A 441 12.76 -1.97 17.34
CA LEU A 441 13.25 -3.26 16.86
C LEU A 441 12.12 -4.29 16.78
N TRP A 442 11.93 -4.87 15.59
CA TRP A 442 10.98 -5.96 15.36
C TRP A 442 11.75 -7.22 15.01
N THR A 443 12.07 -8.03 16.02
CA THR A 443 12.98 -9.16 15.87
C THR A 443 12.42 -10.47 16.40
N VAL A 444 12.87 -11.57 15.80
CA VAL A 444 12.78 -12.92 16.35
C VAL A 444 14.18 -13.34 16.77
N SER A 445 14.26 -13.92 17.97
CA SER A 445 15.51 -14.38 18.55
C SER A 445 15.47 -15.88 18.80
N ARG A 446 16.61 -16.52 18.64
CA ARG A 446 16.87 -17.84 19.22
C ARG A 446 17.87 -17.68 20.36
N ARG A 447 17.48 -18.10 21.57
CA ARG A 447 18.29 -17.97 22.80
C ARG A 447 19.00 -19.25 23.20
N ASP A 448 18.45 -20.40 22.84
CA ASP A 448 19.02 -21.71 23.17
C ASP A 448 18.55 -22.79 22.18
N GLU A 449 18.85 -24.05 22.47
CA GLU A 449 18.25 -25.21 21.84
C GLU A 449 16.72 -25.14 21.94
N ASN A 450 16.08 -24.96 20.78
CA ASN A 450 14.63 -24.90 20.61
C ASN A 450 13.89 -23.76 21.34
N VAL A 451 14.59 -22.79 21.94
CA VAL A 451 13.98 -21.59 22.53
C VAL A 451 14.01 -20.44 21.53
N TYR A 452 12.84 -20.17 20.95
CA TYR A 452 12.61 -19.05 20.04
C TYR A 452 11.72 -18.02 20.74
N LEU A 453 12.03 -16.73 20.58
CA LEU A 453 11.28 -15.63 21.19
C LEU A 453 10.82 -14.68 20.10
N ASN A 454 9.59 -14.20 20.21
CA ASN A 454 9.27 -12.89 19.64
C ASN A 454 9.74 -11.83 20.64
N CYS A 455 10.40 -10.79 20.14
CA CYS A 455 10.92 -9.74 20.99
C CYS A 455 9.85 -8.68 21.31
N THR A 456 8.62 -9.10 21.64
CA THR A 456 7.57 -8.18 22.13
C THR A 456 7.87 -7.70 23.55
N SER A 457 7.07 -6.76 24.08
CA SER A 457 7.10 -6.38 25.50
C SER A 457 5.81 -6.82 26.20
N PRO A 458 5.82 -7.89 27.03
CA PRO A 458 6.95 -8.79 27.33
C PRO A 458 7.25 -9.79 26.19
N PRO A 459 8.45 -10.40 26.15
CA PRO A 459 8.79 -11.43 25.16
C PRO A 459 7.96 -12.70 25.34
N VAL A 460 7.57 -13.34 24.24
CA VAL A 460 6.80 -14.59 24.25
C VAL A 460 7.59 -15.71 23.56
N VAL A 461 7.56 -16.89 24.16
CA VAL A 461 8.18 -18.11 23.59
C VAL A 461 7.35 -18.60 22.41
N LEU A 462 8.02 -18.82 21.28
CA LEU A 462 7.45 -19.35 20.05
C LEU A 462 7.67 -20.86 19.99
N SER A 463 6.59 -21.63 19.85
CA SER A 463 6.64 -23.08 19.67
C SER A 463 6.78 -23.43 18.19
N LEU A 464 8.00 -23.78 17.76
CA LEU A 464 8.26 -24.23 16.39
C LEU A 464 8.32 -25.75 16.31
N ARG A 465 7.65 -26.35 15.31
CA ARG A 465 7.65 -27.81 15.09
C ARG A 465 9.01 -28.35 14.63
N LYS A 466 9.78 -27.52 13.93
CA LYS A 466 11.09 -27.85 13.37
C LYS A 466 12.05 -26.69 13.59
N LYS A 467 13.34 -27.01 13.67
CA LYS A 467 14.43 -26.04 13.77
C LYS A 467 14.63 -25.38 12.39
N PRO A 468 14.37 -24.07 12.23
CA PRO A 468 14.60 -23.38 10.98
C PRO A 468 16.10 -23.36 10.69
N ARG A 469 16.47 -23.74 9.46
CA ARG A 469 17.83 -23.58 8.94
C ARG A 469 17.97 -22.32 8.08
N LYS A 470 16.84 -21.79 7.63
CA LYS A 470 16.75 -20.55 6.87
C LYS A 470 15.49 -19.79 7.25
N VAL A 471 15.66 -18.52 7.60
CA VAL A 471 14.58 -17.63 8.05
C VAL A 471 14.35 -16.55 7.01
N GLY A 472 13.10 -16.37 6.59
CA GLY A 472 12.67 -15.28 5.72
C GLY A 472 12.05 -14.16 6.54
N VAL A 473 12.44 -12.92 6.27
CA VAL A 473 11.90 -11.72 6.91
C VAL A 473 11.18 -10.90 5.84
N PHE A 474 9.90 -10.64 6.06
CA PHE A 474 9.04 -9.85 5.18
C PHE A 474 8.57 -8.59 5.91
N VAL A 475 8.62 -7.44 5.24
CA VAL A 475 8.08 -6.19 5.75
C VAL A 475 7.07 -5.63 4.75
N ASP A 476 5.90 -5.24 5.25
CA ASP A 476 4.96 -4.37 4.56
C ASP A 476 4.89 -3.05 5.33
N TYR A 477 5.54 -2.03 4.78
CA TYR A 477 5.63 -0.72 5.44
C TYR A 477 4.26 -0.05 5.52
N GLY A 478 3.42 -0.22 4.49
CA GLY A 478 2.11 0.44 4.42
C GLY A 478 1.10 -0.15 5.40
N GLU A 479 1.15 -1.47 5.60
CA GLU A 479 0.26 -2.20 6.52
C GLU A 479 0.82 -2.30 7.94
N GLY A 480 2.02 -1.78 8.21
CA GLY A 480 2.60 -1.86 9.55
C GLY A 480 2.92 -3.30 9.96
N LEU A 481 3.50 -4.09 9.06
CA LEU A 481 3.69 -5.54 9.23
C LEU A 481 5.16 -5.94 9.12
N VAL A 482 5.64 -6.74 10.08
CA VAL A 482 6.91 -7.49 9.99
C VAL A 482 6.61 -8.96 10.24
N SER A 483 6.92 -9.84 9.28
CA SER A 483 6.60 -11.27 9.34
C SER A 483 7.82 -12.15 9.13
N PHE A 484 7.87 -13.26 9.86
CA PHE A 484 8.96 -14.23 9.87
C PHE A 484 8.46 -15.58 9.39
N TYR A 485 9.29 -16.27 8.60
CA TYR A 485 8.96 -17.56 8.00
C TYR A 485 10.13 -18.53 8.11
N ASP A 486 9.82 -19.81 8.34
CA ASP A 486 10.76 -20.90 8.09
C ASP A 486 10.67 -21.22 6.60
N VAL A 487 11.74 -20.91 5.86
CA VAL A 487 11.75 -21.02 4.40
C VAL A 487 11.74 -22.48 3.95
N GLU A 488 12.43 -23.35 4.69
CA GLU A 488 12.54 -24.78 4.33
C GLU A 488 11.25 -25.52 4.69
N ALA A 489 10.67 -25.25 5.86
CA ALA A 489 9.40 -25.83 6.25
C ALA A 489 8.18 -25.15 5.57
N LYS A 490 8.41 -24.02 4.89
CA LYS A 490 7.38 -23.17 4.26
C LYS A 490 6.28 -22.75 5.23
N SER A 491 6.64 -22.55 6.49
CA SER A 491 5.71 -22.26 7.58
C SER A 491 5.91 -20.84 8.11
N HIS A 492 4.84 -20.27 8.64
CA HIS A 492 4.90 -18.99 9.34
C HIS A 492 5.50 -19.19 10.74
N ILE A 493 6.35 -18.26 11.17
CA ILE A 493 6.96 -18.25 12.51
C ILE A 493 6.21 -17.26 13.41
N TYR A 494 6.17 -15.99 12.99
CA TYR A 494 5.56 -14.92 13.78
C TYR A 494 5.32 -13.67 12.93
N SER A 495 4.37 -12.81 13.33
CA SER A 495 4.16 -11.50 12.73
C SER A 495 3.91 -10.43 13.78
N PHE A 496 4.64 -9.32 13.69
CA PHE A 496 4.28 -8.06 14.31
C PHE A 496 3.29 -7.35 13.40
N THR A 497 2.11 -6.98 13.92
CA THR A 497 1.01 -6.36 13.16
C THR A 497 0.62 -5.04 13.81
N GLY A 498 0.02 -4.13 13.03
CA GLY A 498 -0.41 -2.81 13.55
C GLY A 498 0.76 -1.92 13.97
N CYS A 499 1.95 -2.12 13.38
CA CYS A 499 3.13 -1.31 13.67
C CYS A 499 3.01 0.04 12.96
N THR A 500 3.37 1.12 13.64
CA THR A 500 3.42 2.45 13.02
C THR A 500 4.87 2.78 12.70
N PHE A 501 5.24 2.72 11.42
CA PHE A 501 6.58 3.09 10.98
C PHE A 501 6.63 4.56 10.57
N THR A 502 7.57 5.30 11.13
CA THR A 502 7.76 6.75 10.87
C THR A 502 9.11 7.07 10.23
N GLU A 503 10.01 6.10 10.19
CA GLU A 503 11.40 6.25 9.75
C GLU A 503 11.80 5.12 8.80
N LYS A 504 13.01 5.20 8.24
CA LYS A 504 13.58 4.08 7.49
C LYS A 504 13.77 2.87 8.41
N LEU A 505 13.44 1.70 7.86
CA LEU A 505 13.72 0.41 8.47
C LEU A 505 14.91 -0.24 7.78
N PHE A 506 15.84 -0.76 8.56
CA PHE A 506 17.02 -1.47 8.10
C PHE A 506 16.94 -2.94 8.49
N PRO A 507 17.30 -3.88 7.60
CA PRO A 507 17.54 -5.27 7.98
C PRO A 507 18.50 -5.35 9.17
N TYR A 508 18.19 -6.20 10.14
CA TYR A 508 18.89 -6.31 11.41
C TYR A 508 19.42 -7.72 11.62
N PHE A 509 20.69 -7.83 12.01
CA PHE A 509 21.39 -9.10 12.17
C PHE A 509 22.19 -9.11 13.46
N GLY A 510 22.00 -10.15 14.27
CA GLY A 510 22.82 -10.42 15.45
C GLY A 510 23.23 -11.88 15.49
N PRO A 511 24.47 -12.24 15.13
CA PRO A 511 24.93 -13.63 15.18
C PRO A 511 25.07 -14.19 16.59
N SER A 512 25.01 -13.35 17.64
CA SER A 512 25.36 -13.71 19.02
C SER A 512 26.82 -14.15 19.15
N ASP A 513 27.27 -14.32 20.39
CA ASP A 513 28.64 -14.71 20.70
C ASP A 513 29.02 -16.10 20.14
N ASN A 514 30.32 -16.35 20.01
CA ASN A 514 30.87 -17.59 19.47
C ASN A 514 30.58 -18.83 20.36
N ASP A 515 30.40 -18.63 21.67
CA ASP A 515 30.08 -19.66 22.67
C ASP A 515 31.05 -20.86 22.62
N ASP A 516 32.35 -20.60 22.79
CA ASP A 516 33.44 -21.57 22.68
C ASP A 516 33.41 -22.42 21.40
N GLY A 517 32.94 -21.81 20.30
CA GLY A 517 32.85 -22.44 18.99
C GLY A 517 31.50 -23.11 18.70
N GLN A 518 30.63 -23.29 19.71
CA GLN A 518 29.30 -23.92 19.53
C GLN A 518 28.36 -23.08 18.66
N ASN A 519 28.59 -21.77 18.56
CA ASN A 519 27.80 -20.85 17.75
C ASN A 519 28.62 -20.13 16.64
N SER A 520 29.78 -20.69 16.29
CA SER A 520 30.76 -20.14 15.33
C SER A 520 30.25 -19.97 13.89
N ALA A 521 29.18 -20.67 13.50
CA ALA A 521 28.62 -20.56 12.17
C ALA A 521 28.15 -19.13 11.85
N PRO A 522 28.38 -18.62 10.63
CA PRO A 522 27.93 -17.29 10.24
C PRO A 522 26.42 -17.25 10.00
N LEU A 523 25.84 -16.06 10.14
CA LEU A 523 24.59 -15.71 9.45
C LEU A 523 24.94 -15.41 7.99
N ILE A 524 24.21 -16.01 7.05
CA ILE A 524 24.47 -15.85 5.62
C ILE A 524 23.19 -15.34 4.93
N ILE A 525 23.23 -14.12 4.40
CA ILE A 525 22.18 -13.56 3.55
C ILE A 525 22.14 -14.40 2.27
N ALA A 526 21.01 -15.04 2.02
CA ALA A 526 20.84 -15.98 0.91
C ALA A 526 20.09 -15.31 -0.25
N PRO A 527 20.48 -15.60 -1.51
CA PRO A 527 19.67 -15.21 -2.67
C PRO A 527 18.32 -15.94 -2.62
N VAL A 528 17.26 -15.23 -3.01
CA VAL A 528 15.91 -15.78 -3.08
C VAL A 528 15.73 -16.44 -4.45
N ASN A 529 15.72 -17.77 -4.47
CA ASN A 529 15.51 -18.53 -5.71
C ASN A 529 14.01 -18.55 -6.04
N HIS A 530 13.62 -17.89 -7.14
CA HIS A 530 12.30 -18.04 -7.71
C HIS A 530 12.18 -19.42 -8.36
N THR A 531 11.71 -20.43 -7.61
CA THR A 531 11.22 -21.66 -8.22
C THR A 531 9.82 -21.39 -8.75
N TYR A 532 9.74 -21.11 -10.06
CA TYR A 532 8.48 -20.94 -10.79
C TYR A 532 7.73 -22.25 -10.95
#